data_AF-A0A8T4ZWR6-F1
#
_entry.id   AF-A0A8T4ZWR6-F1
#
_cell.length_a   1.000
_cell.length_b   1.000
_cell.length_c   1.000
_cell.angle_alpha   90.00
_cell.angle_beta   90.00
_cell.angle_gamma   90.00
#
_symmetry.space_group_name_H-M   'P 1'
#
loop_
_entity.id
_entity.type
_entity.pdbx_description
1 polymer ?
#
loop_
_entity_poly.entity_id
_entity_poly.type
_entity_poly.pdbx_seq_one_letter_code
_entity_poly.pdbx_strand_id
1 'polypeptide(L)'
;MSNRQLSGMSGVYYVAAELSKLGYIALVTTRNTKAADIIAMNDKTGVSVAIEVKTCGISTSDSFWLLSARDRQKKPHNFIYVFVKLNRDKAHDFYIVPAQFVAKNVEKQKAKTGSIWYYISKDRIASFKQKWDLIQYVTTRKS
;
A
#
# COMPACT_ATOMS: atom_id res chain seq x y z
N MET A 1 14.56 16.06 3.98
CA MET A 1 14.01 14.77 3.50
C MET A 1 14.55 14.51 2.10
N SER A 2 14.92 13.28 1.76
CA SER A 2 15.33 12.94 0.38
C SER A 2 14.12 12.91 -0.58
N ASN A 3 14.33 13.09 -1.88
CA ASN A 3 13.26 13.02 -2.88
C ASN A 3 12.44 11.73 -2.79
N ARG A 4 13.08 10.60 -2.48
CA ARG A 4 12.40 9.31 -2.26
C ARG A 4 11.48 9.34 -1.03
N GLN A 5 11.93 9.99 0.05
CA GLN A 5 11.14 10.14 1.27
C GLN A 5 9.92 11.03 1.04
N LEU A 6 10.06 12.09 0.23
CA LEU A 6 8.95 12.96 -0.15
C LEU A 6 7.94 12.22 -1.04
N SER A 7 8.38 11.48 -2.06
CA SER A 7 7.49 10.64 -2.87
C SER A 7 6.74 9.59 -2.03
N GLY A 8 7.41 8.98 -1.05
CA GLY A 8 6.77 8.07 -0.10
C GLY A 8 5.62 8.75 0.65
N MET A 9 5.88 9.91 1.25
CA MET A 9 4.87 10.70 1.96
C MET A 9 3.74 11.19 1.04
N SER A 10 4.04 11.61 -0.19
CA SER A 10 3.02 11.99 -1.17
C SER A 10 2.05 10.84 -1.41
N GLY A 11 2.55 9.62 -1.61
CA GLY A 11 1.69 8.44 -1.75
C GLY A 11 0.78 8.22 -0.53
N VAL A 12 1.31 8.38 0.69
CA VAL A 12 0.52 8.28 1.93
C VAL A 12 -0.61 9.30 1.95
N TYR A 13 -0.32 10.57 1.66
CA TYR A 13 -1.33 11.63 1.67
C TYR A 13 -2.39 11.45 0.58
N TYR A 14 -2.02 11.00 -0.62
CA TYR A 14 -2.99 10.69 -1.67
C TYR A 14 -3.90 9.52 -1.29
N VAL A 15 -3.37 8.47 -0.67
CA VAL A 15 -4.18 7.35 -0.17
C VAL A 15 -5.13 7.82 0.92
N ALA A 16 -4.67 8.65 1.85
CA ALA A 16 -5.53 9.22 2.89
C ALA A 16 -6.68 10.06 2.28
N ALA A 17 -6.40 10.87 1.25
CA ALA A 17 -7.42 11.64 0.55
C ALA A 17 -8.47 10.77 -0.13
N GLU A 18 -8.06 9.69 -0.81
CA GLU A 18 -9.00 8.73 -1.41
C GLU A 18 -9.86 8.02 -0.36
N LEU A 19 -9.28 7.62 0.78
CA LEU A 19 -10.01 7.03 1.89
C LEU A 19 -11.07 7.99 2.47
N SER A 20 -10.71 9.25 2.67
CA SER A 20 -11.66 10.27 3.14
C SER A 20 -12.78 10.55 2.13
N LYS A 21 -12.48 10.55 0.83
CA LYS A 21 -13.52 10.64 -0.22
C LYS A 21 -14.49 9.46 -0.16
N LEU A 22 -14.03 8.29 0.26
CA LEU A 22 -14.84 7.08 0.45
C LEU A 22 -15.58 7.04 1.80
N GLY A 23 -15.46 8.09 2.63
CA GLY A 23 -16.14 8.20 3.92
C GLY A 23 -15.39 7.60 5.11
N TYR A 24 -14.11 7.26 4.96
CA TYR A 24 -13.30 6.75 6.09
C TYR A 24 -12.63 7.88 6.86
N ILE A 25 -12.55 7.71 8.18
CA ILE A 25 -11.66 8.51 9.04
C ILE A 25 -10.24 7.95 8.86
N ALA A 26 -9.38 8.69 8.14
CA ALA A 26 -8.01 8.27 7.83
C ALA A 26 -6.98 8.98 8.72
N LEU A 27 -6.25 8.19 9.51
CA LEU A 27 -5.20 8.66 10.42
C LEU A 27 -3.83 8.28 9.86
N VAL A 28 -3.08 9.27 9.37
CA VAL A 28 -1.69 9.08 8.93
C VAL A 28 -0.80 8.93 10.15
N THR A 29 0.02 7.88 10.19
CA THR A 29 0.93 7.62 11.29
C THR A 29 2.27 8.35 11.10
N THR A 30 2.99 8.56 12.20
CA THR A 30 4.34 9.12 12.13
C THR A 30 5.36 7.98 11.98
N ARG A 31 6.50 8.27 11.33
CA ARG A 31 7.54 7.30 10.89
C ARG A 31 8.07 6.31 11.94
N ASN A 32 7.79 6.50 13.23
CA ASN A 32 8.33 5.67 14.30
C ASN A 32 7.42 4.48 14.68
N THR A 33 6.20 4.42 14.16
CA THR A 33 5.30 3.29 14.42
C THR A 33 5.51 2.23 13.34
N LYS A 34 6.18 1.12 13.68
CA LYS A 34 6.45 -0.02 12.76
C LYS A 34 5.19 -0.76 12.27
N ALA A 35 3.99 -0.25 12.57
CA ALA A 35 2.73 -0.96 12.40
C ALA A 35 2.12 -0.77 11.01
N ALA A 36 1.88 0.47 10.57
CA ALA A 36 1.27 0.82 9.28
C ALA A 36 1.45 2.33 9.01
N ASP A 37 1.33 2.76 7.75
CA ASP A 37 1.42 4.17 7.36
C ASP A 37 0.09 4.93 7.59
N ILE A 38 -1.04 4.23 7.48
CA ILE A 38 -2.38 4.78 7.69
C ILE A 38 -3.23 3.79 8.49
N ILE A 39 -4.01 4.29 9.44
CA ILE A 39 -5.14 3.58 10.04
C ILE A 39 -6.43 4.22 9.53
N ALA A 40 -7.28 3.45 8.86
CA ALA A 40 -8.56 3.93 8.35
C ALA A 40 -9.72 3.27 9.09
N MET A 41 -10.64 4.07 9.61
CA MET A 41 -11.80 3.60 10.37
C MET A 41 -13.09 3.86 9.59
N ASN A 42 -13.93 2.85 9.51
CA ASN A 42 -15.30 3.00 9.05
C ASN A 42 -16.14 3.53 10.23
N ASP A 43 -16.69 4.74 10.10
CA ASP A 43 -17.45 5.42 11.15
C ASP A 43 -18.75 4.68 11.52
N LYS A 44 -19.39 4.02 10.56
CA LYS A 44 -20.65 3.29 10.75
C LYS A 44 -20.45 1.96 11.49
N THR A 45 -19.33 1.28 11.27
CA THR A 45 -19.08 -0.05 11.87
C THR A 45 -18.08 -0.01 13.03
N GLY A 46 -17.31 1.06 13.17
CA GLY A 46 -16.20 1.17 14.12
C GLY A 46 -14.99 0.29 13.74
N VAL A 47 -15.06 -0.47 12.63
CA VAL A 47 -13.99 -1.38 12.22
C VAL A 47 -12.88 -0.59 11.54
N SER A 48 -11.64 -0.85 12.00
CA SER A 48 -10.44 -0.22 11.46
C SER A 48 -9.60 -1.18 10.62
N VAL A 49 -8.95 -0.64 9.60
CA VAL A 49 -8.01 -1.33 8.72
C VAL A 49 -6.65 -0.63 8.75
N ALA A 50 -5.59 -1.43 8.89
CA ALA A 50 -4.22 -0.96 8.84
C ALA A 50 -3.72 -1.00 7.39
N ILE A 51 -3.10 0.09 6.93
CA ILE A 51 -2.68 0.26 5.54
C ILE A 51 -1.18 0.59 5.48
N GLU A 52 -0.42 -0.25 4.79
CA GLU A 52 0.97 0.04 4.38
C GLU A 52 0.98 0.60 2.96
N VAL A 53 1.64 1.73 2.76
CA VAL A 53 1.74 2.40 1.47
C VAL A 53 3.12 2.18 0.87
N LYS A 54 3.15 1.77 -0.41
CA LYS A 54 4.40 1.68 -1.18
C LYS A 54 4.27 2.54 -2.42
N THR A 55 5.20 3.45 -2.62
CA THR A 55 5.15 4.41 -3.73
C THR A 55 6.29 4.20 -4.71
N CYS A 56 5.98 4.22 -6.00
CA CYS A 56 6.97 4.34 -7.07
C CYS A 56 6.81 5.70 -7.77
N GLY A 57 7.94 6.24 -8.23
CA GLY A 57 8.02 7.59 -8.76
C GLY A 57 7.54 7.71 -10.21
N ILE A 58 7.47 8.94 -10.68
CA ILE A 58 6.96 9.32 -12.01
C ILE A 58 7.80 8.75 -13.17
N SER A 59 9.10 8.54 -12.97
CA SER A 59 10.05 8.23 -14.05
C SER A 59 10.26 6.73 -14.33
N THR A 60 9.61 5.82 -13.58
CA THR A 60 9.81 4.37 -13.77
C THR A 60 8.84 3.83 -14.82
N SER A 61 9.37 3.54 -16.02
CA SER A 61 8.65 2.92 -17.14
C SER A 61 8.05 1.56 -16.75
N ASP A 62 8.82 0.76 -16.01
CA ASP A 62 8.39 -0.52 -15.43
C ASP A 62 8.13 -0.34 -13.94
N SER A 63 6.89 -0.59 -13.52
CA SER A 63 6.45 -0.27 -12.16
C SER A 63 6.56 -1.51 -11.28
N PHE A 64 7.64 -1.59 -10.50
CA PHE A 64 7.73 -2.49 -9.36
C PHE A 64 7.86 -1.68 -8.07
N TRP A 65 7.50 -2.29 -6.96
CA TRP A 65 7.66 -1.67 -5.65
C TRP A 65 8.62 -2.49 -4.81
N LEU A 66 9.58 -1.79 -4.20
CA LEU A 66 10.49 -2.41 -3.26
C LEU A 66 9.75 -2.78 -1.97
N LEU A 67 9.97 -4.01 -1.56
CA LEU A 67 9.49 -4.61 -0.33
C LEU A 67 10.69 -5.03 0.52
N SER A 68 10.41 -5.65 1.64
CA SER A 68 11.38 -6.18 2.59
C SER A 68 10.97 -7.60 3.01
N ALA A 69 11.86 -8.29 3.73
CA ALA A 69 11.57 -9.62 4.26
C ALA A 69 10.33 -9.64 5.18
N ARG A 70 10.00 -8.51 5.85
CA ARG A 70 8.83 -8.38 6.73
C ARG A 70 7.50 -8.45 5.98
N ASP A 71 7.53 -8.13 4.69
CA ASP A 71 6.32 -8.11 3.85
C ASP A 71 5.84 -9.52 3.51
N ARG A 72 6.70 -10.53 3.73
CA ARG A 72 6.39 -11.97 3.60
C ARG A 72 5.74 -12.57 4.84
N GLN A 73 5.73 -11.85 5.96
CA GLN A 73 5.16 -12.36 7.20
C GLN A 73 3.63 -12.30 7.16
N LYS A 74 2.97 -13.26 7.83
CA LYS A 74 1.52 -13.29 7.99
C LYS A 74 1.08 -12.05 8.76
N LYS A 75 0.10 -11.32 8.22
CA LYS A 75 -0.53 -10.16 8.85
C LYS A 75 -2.00 -10.43 9.15
N PRO A 76 -2.63 -9.66 10.06
CA PRO A 76 -4.07 -9.71 10.31
C PRO A 76 -4.89 -9.56 9.02
N HIS A 77 -6.15 -10.04 9.06
CA HIS A 77 -7.05 -9.96 7.91
C HIS A 77 -7.39 -8.50 7.52
N ASN A 78 -7.45 -7.60 8.51
CA ASN A 78 -7.65 -6.17 8.33
C ASN A 78 -6.33 -5.40 8.08
N PHE A 79 -5.40 -6.00 7.34
CA PHE A 79 -4.17 -5.36 6.89
C PHE A 79 -4.09 -5.35 5.37
N ILE A 80 -3.95 -4.17 4.78
CA ILE A 80 -3.94 -3.95 3.34
C ILE A 80 -2.67 -3.21 2.93
N TYR A 81 -2.17 -3.52 1.73
CA TYR A 81 -1.17 -2.72 1.06
C TYR A 81 -1.85 -1.84 0.02
N VAL A 82 -1.44 -0.58 -0.06
CA VAL A 82 -1.78 0.28 -1.19
C VAL A 82 -0.50 0.64 -1.93
N PHE A 83 -0.35 0.09 -3.13
CA PHE A 83 0.74 0.42 -4.03
C PHE A 83 0.33 1.61 -4.89
N VAL A 84 1.14 2.67 -4.87
CA VAL A 84 0.86 3.94 -5.55
C VAL A 84 1.89 4.15 -6.66
N LYS A 85 1.40 4.36 -7.88
CA LYS A 85 2.20 4.91 -8.97
C LYS A 85 1.83 6.39 -9.14
N LEU A 86 2.76 7.25 -8.76
CA LEU A 86 2.60 8.68 -8.98
C LEU A 86 2.74 9.01 -10.46
N ASN A 87 1.86 9.87 -10.95
CA ASN A 87 1.82 10.35 -12.33
C ASN A 87 1.87 11.89 -12.30
N ARG A 88 2.54 12.55 -13.25
CA ARG A 88 2.58 14.03 -13.30
C ARG A 88 1.30 14.62 -13.87
N ASP A 89 0.92 14.15 -15.05
CA ASP A 89 -0.08 14.84 -15.89
C ASP A 89 -1.44 14.12 -15.88
N LYS A 90 -1.60 13.09 -15.03
CA LYS A 90 -2.83 12.30 -14.92
C LYS A 90 -3.04 11.79 -13.50
N ALA A 91 -4.23 11.24 -13.25
CA ALA A 91 -4.56 10.58 -12.01
C ALA A 91 -3.52 9.50 -11.64
N HIS A 92 -3.22 9.39 -10.35
CA HIS A 92 -2.32 8.37 -9.83
C HIS A 92 -2.99 6.99 -9.91
N ASP A 93 -2.18 5.94 -10.12
CA ASP A 93 -2.69 4.58 -10.07
C ASP A 93 -2.54 4.03 -8.65
N PHE A 94 -3.64 3.52 -8.09
CA PHE A 94 -3.67 2.83 -6.80
C PHE A 94 -3.97 1.36 -7.01
N TYR A 95 -3.24 0.49 -6.31
CA TYR A 95 -3.48 -0.95 -6.29
C TYR A 95 -3.70 -1.39 -4.86
N ILE A 96 -4.91 -1.84 -4.54
CA ILE A 96 -5.37 -2.17 -3.18
C ILE A 96 -5.24 -3.67 -3.03
N VAL A 97 -4.26 -4.14 -2.26
CA VAL A 97 -3.85 -5.54 -2.24
C VAL A 97 -3.90 -6.10 -0.81
N PRO A 98 -4.62 -7.21 -0.57
CA PRO A 98 -4.63 -7.85 0.75
C PRO A 98 -3.23 -8.29 1.18
N ALA A 99 -2.89 -8.13 2.47
CA ALA A 99 -1.57 -8.52 2.97
C ALA A 99 -1.25 -10.01 2.78
N GLN A 100 -2.27 -10.88 2.79
CA GLN A 100 -2.12 -12.32 2.54
C GLN A 100 -1.70 -12.59 1.09
N PHE A 101 -2.18 -11.80 0.14
CA PHE A 101 -1.74 -11.88 -1.24
C PHE A 101 -0.28 -11.42 -1.36
N VAL A 102 0.06 -10.27 -0.76
CA VAL A 102 1.43 -9.74 -0.78
C VAL A 102 2.40 -10.77 -0.19
N ALA A 103 2.11 -11.30 1.00
CA ALA A 103 2.99 -12.24 1.69
C ALA A 103 3.34 -13.49 0.85
N LYS A 104 2.39 -13.96 0.03
CA LYS A 104 2.56 -15.12 -0.86
C LYS A 104 3.24 -14.78 -2.20
N ASN A 105 3.19 -13.53 -2.64
CA ASN A 105 3.59 -13.10 -3.98
C ASN A 105 4.78 -12.13 -3.99
N VAL A 106 5.47 -11.92 -2.85
CA VAL A 106 6.73 -11.18 -2.83
C VAL A 106 7.78 -11.95 -3.64
N GLU A 107 8.29 -11.30 -4.69
CA GLU A 107 9.39 -11.80 -5.50
C GLU A 107 10.73 -11.50 -4.80
N LYS A 108 11.71 -12.38 -4.99
CA LYS A 108 13.05 -12.25 -4.40
C LYS A 108 14.10 -12.35 -5.51
N GLN A 109 15.00 -11.39 -5.56
CA GLN A 109 16.14 -11.39 -6.48
C GLN A 109 17.44 -11.15 -5.71
N LYS A 110 18.49 -11.89 -6.06
CA LYS A 110 19.84 -11.62 -5.57
C LYS A 110 20.54 -10.69 -6.57
N ALA A 111 20.93 -9.50 -6.12
CA ALA A 111 21.70 -8.58 -6.94
C ALA A 111 23.14 -9.09 -7.12
N LYS A 112 23.81 -8.63 -8.17
CA LYS A 112 25.22 -8.93 -8.45
C LYS A 112 26.15 -8.56 -7.29
N THR A 113 25.77 -7.56 -6.49
CA THR A 113 26.48 -7.11 -5.29
C THR A 113 26.27 -8.01 -4.05
N GLY A 114 25.46 -9.08 -4.17
CA GLY A 114 25.10 -9.97 -3.07
C GLY A 114 23.88 -9.53 -2.26
N SER A 115 23.42 -8.28 -2.41
CA SER A 115 22.21 -7.79 -1.75
C SER A 115 20.96 -8.56 -2.19
N ILE A 116 20.05 -8.83 -1.26
CA ILE A 116 18.76 -9.47 -1.55
C ILE A 116 17.69 -8.39 -1.69
N TRP A 117 17.02 -8.39 -2.83
CA TRP A 117 15.94 -7.48 -3.18
C TRP A 117 14.61 -8.24 -3.06
N TYR A 118 13.67 -7.61 -2.37
CA TYR A 118 12.28 -8.06 -2.33
C TYR A 118 11.46 -7.03 -3.10
N TYR A 119 10.57 -7.50 -3.97
CA TYR A 119 9.72 -6.61 -4.73
C TYR A 119 8.41 -7.27 -5.11
N ILE A 120 7.48 -6.47 -5.64
CA ILE A 120 6.31 -6.95 -6.35
C ILE A 120 6.17 -6.17 -7.65
N SER A 121 5.95 -6.89 -8.74
CA SER A 121 5.75 -6.31 -10.07
C SER A 121 4.31 -5.80 -10.24
N LYS A 122 4.12 -4.75 -11.05
CA LYS A 122 2.79 -4.22 -11.39
C LYS A 122 1.89 -5.29 -12.01
N ASP A 123 2.42 -6.12 -12.90
CA ASP A 123 1.63 -7.14 -13.58
C ASP A 123 1.06 -8.15 -12.58
N ARG A 124 1.82 -8.49 -11.52
CA ARG A 124 1.36 -9.35 -10.43
C ARG A 124 0.15 -8.79 -9.68
N ILE A 125 0.03 -7.47 -9.60
CA ILE A 125 -1.05 -6.78 -8.86
C ILE A 125 -2.03 -6.04 -9.77
N ALA A 126 -1.96 -6.23 -11.09
CA ALA A 126 -2.71 -5.44 -12.05
C ALA A 126 -4.24 -5.56 -11.85
N SER A 127 -4.73 -6.73 -11.44
CA SER A 127 -6.14 -6.99 -11.14
C SER A 127 -6.66 -6.23 -9.90
N PHE A 128 -5.77 -5.70 -9.07
CA PHE A 128 -6.08 -4.92 -7.87
C PHE A 128 -6.18 -3.41 -8.11
N LYS A 129 -6.05 -2.98 -9.37
CA LYS A 129 -6.12 -1.56 -9.73
C LYS A 129 -7.48 -0.97 -9.32
N GLN A 130 -7.44 0.10 -8.53
CA GLN A 130 -8.60 0.83 -8.00
C GLN A 130 -9.63 -0.04 -7.24
N LYS A 131 -9.22 -1.20 -6.71
CA LYS A 131 -10.07 -2.12 -5.93
C LYS A 131 -10.32 -1.64 -4.49
N TRP A 132 -10.79 -0.40 -4.34
CA TRP A 132 -11.12 0.20 -3.05
C TRP A 132 -12.27 -0.52 -2.32
N ASP A 133 -13.12 -1.24 -3.06
CA ASP A 133 -14.16 -2.13 -2.55
C ASP A 133 -13.62 -3.21 -1.60
N LEU A 134 -12.35 -3.61 -1.73
CA LEU A 134 -11.71 -4.54 -0.79
C LEU A 134 -11.61 -3.96 0.63
N ILE A 135 -11.43 -2.64 0.76
CA ILE A 135 -11.42 -1.97 2.06
C ILE A 135 -12.82 -1.99 2.68
N GLN A 136 -13.85 -1.78 1.86
CA GLN A 136 -15.23 -1.89 2.30
C GLN A 136 -15.54 -3.30 2.77
N TYR A 137 -15.20 -4.32 1.98
CA TYR A 137 -15.42 -5.72 2.33
C TYR A 137 -14.82 -6.10 3.69
N VAL A 138 -13.60 -5.66 4.01
CA VAL A 138 -12.96 -5.98 5.30
C VAL A 138 -13.49 -5.15 6.47
N THR A 139 -14.15 -4.01 6.22
CA THR A 139 -14.65 -3.11 7.27
C THR A 139 -16.16 -3.16 7.47
N THR A 140 -16.90 -3.87 6.62
CA THR A 140 -18.36 -4.04 6.75
C THR A 140 -18.79 -5.46 7.12
N ARG A 141 -17.87 -6.43 7.08
CA ARG A 141 -18.17 -7.78 7.57
C ARG A 141 -18.45 -7.72 9.07
N LYS A 142 -19.72 -7.93 9.46
CA LYS A 142 -20.06 -8.27 10.84
C LYS A 142 -19.34 -9.58 11.17
N SER A 143 -18.53 -9.56 12.23
CA SER A 143 -17.96 -10.75 12.86
C SER A 143 -19.05 -11.72 13.28
#